data_AF-A0A7W8DJT4-F1
#
_entry.id   AF-A0A7W8DJT4-F1
#
_cell.length_a   1.000
_cell.length_b   1.000
_cell.length_c   1.000
_cell.angle_alpha   90.00
_cell.angle_beta   90.00
_cell.angle_gamma   90.00
#
_symmetry.space_group_name_H-M   'P 1'
#
loop_
_entity.id
_entity.type
_entity.pdbx_description
1 polymer ?
#
loop_
_entity_poly.entity_id
_entity_poly.type
_entity_poly.pdbx_seq_one_letter_code
_entity_poly.pdbx_strand_id
1 'polypeptide(L)'
;MSNLNLNRWQISRRQMLRGLGATISLPLLDAMGALPAPSKPKRSVFLYIPNGVNTLTWQIEKAGADYEFTKPLKSLEKHRADITPISGLHHPMVLGKHHNCEKVWLTGANVPGDGGAFRNTVSADQLIAEVQGNATRFSSLEMAIEGTSLAWSKDGIQLPAERNTQQIFNMLFGVEKDSKETIRRRLMRRGSILDLVADDAKRVNNKLGSADRSKLDEYLTAVRQVEERTRRADEWLNVPKPAVPAAEAARLQRKLSMAEAGEYYRLFYDLMIMALRTDSTRVITCGIGGEGNASGIPEIGILQTRHGLSHHNGDPEQLRRLTETDTFLVGQFSYFLDQLKALKEEDHSLLDTTQVLWGSGMAYGHSHGNANLPTILAGGKALGYKHGTHVDFNLPKIGKYDVSNATEHYKICSRPVDSDARVSNLLLTMLQRVDVKTDVFQDSLKPISQIVA
;
A
#
# COMPACT_ATOMS: atom_id res chain seq x y z
N MET A 1 42.75 -30.62 -20.00
CA MET A 1 42.18 -30.22 -18.70
C MET A 1 42.98 -29.04 -18.17
N SER A 2 42.51 -27.82 -18.42
CA SER A 2 43.15 -26.57 -18.00
C SER A 2 42.43 -26.02 -16.77
N ASN A 3 42.96 -26.30 -15.58
CA ASN A 3 42.50 -25.67 -14.35
C ASN A 3 43.14 -24.28 -14.23
N LEU A 4 42.45 -23.25 -14.71
CA LEU A 4 42.78 -21.85 -14.43
C LEU A 4 42.25 -21.50 -13.04
N ASN A 5 43.16 -21.50 -12.06
CA ASN A 5 42.90 -21.09 -10.69
C ASN A 5 42.99 -19.55 -10.63
N LEU A 6 41.87 -18.85 -10.84
CA LEU A 6 41.76 -17.40 -10.64
C LEU A 6 41.64 -17.08 -9.14
N ASN A 7 42.71 -17.34 -8.38
CA ASN A 7 42.83 -16.82 -7.03
C ASN A 7 43.00 -15.30 -7.11
N ARG A 8 41.89 -14.60 -6.83
CA ARG A 8 41.82 -13.16 -6.57
C ARG A 8 42.87 -12.80 -5.52
N TRP A 9 43.83 -11.97 -5.91
CA TRP A 9 44.74 -11.31 -4.99
C TRP A 9 43.92 -10.45 -4.01
N GLN A 10 43.83 -10.89 -2.76
CA GLN A 10 43.36 -10.06 -1.65
C GLN A 10 44.57 -9.59 -0.85
N ILE A 11 44.85 -8.29 -0.87
CA ILE A 11 45.86 -7.69 0.00
C ILE A 11 45.32 -7.77 1.43
N SER A 12 46.08 -8.40 2.32
CA SER A 12 45.67 -8.48 3.73
C SER A 12 45.71 -7.08 4.37
N ARG A 13 44.73 -6.75 5.22
CA ARG A 13 44.69 -5.49 6.01
C ARG A 13 46.00 -5.20 6.76
N ARG A 14 46.75 -6.25 7.11
CA ARG A 14 48.04 -6.19 7.79
C ARG A 14 49.21 -5.77 6.87
N GLN A 15 49.13 -6.05 5.56
CA GLN A 15 50.11 -5.57 4.57
C GLN A 15 49.91 -4.08 4.26
N MET A 16 48.67 -3.59 4.23
CA MET A 16 48.37 -2.16 3.99
C MET A 16 48.87 -1.26 5.15
N LEU A 17 48.71 -1.70 6.40
CA LEU A 17 49.13 -0.92 7.57
C LEU A 17 50.65 -0.89 7.81
N ARG A 18 51.43 -1.75 7.14
CA ARG A 18 52.91 -1.73 7.23
C ARG A 18 53.57 -0.75 6.25
N GLY A 19 52.81 -0.11 5.37
CA GLY A 19 53.29 0.88 4.40
C GLY A 19 53.05 2.34 4.79
N LEU A 20 52.71 2.63 6.05
CA LEU A 20 52.41 3.99 6.56
C LEU A 20 53.67 4.82 6.84
N GLY A 21 54.54 4.95 5.84
CA GLY A 21 55.63 5.91 5.81
C GLY A 21 55.43 6.88 4.66
N ALA A 22 54.70 7.97 4.93
CA ALA A 22 54.45 9.10 4.03
C ALA A 22 53.60 8.83 2.77
N THR A 23 52.27 8.91 2.90
CA THR A 23 51.38 9.24 1.77
C THR A 23 50.16 10.05 2.22
N ILE A 24 49.83 11.05 1.40
CA ILE A 24 48.68 11.94 1.49
C ILE A 24 47.40 11.13 1.64
N SER A 25 46.52 11.53 2.57
CA SER A 25 45.19 10.96 2.74
C SER A 25 44.36 11.17 1.46
N LEU A 26 44.31 10.15 0.60
CA LEU A 26 43.33 10.10 -0.48
C LEU A 26 41.93 9.88 0.12
N PRO A 27 40.93 10.68 -0.28
CA PRO A 27 39.55 10.41 0.10
C PRO A 27 39.13 9.04 -0.41
N LEU A 28 38.38 8.28 0.39
CA LEU A 28 37.72 7.05 -0.07
C LEU A 28 36.81 7.42 -1.24
N LEU A 29 37.14 6.92 -2.43
CA LEU A 29 36.27 7.02 -3.60
C LEU A 29 35.13 6.00 -3.47
N ASP A 30 33.92 6.37 -3.86
CA ASP A 30 32.71 5.50 -3.86
C ASP A 30 32.91 4.17 -4.60
N ALA A 31 33.94 4.07 -5.46
CA ALA A 31 34.36 2.84 -6.12
C ALA A 31 34.87 1.74 -5.16
N MET A 32 35.12 2.07 -3.88
CA MET A 32 35.64 1.15 -2.85
C MET A 32 34.57 0.68 -1.85
N GLY A 33 33.28 0.92 -2.13
CA GLY A 33 32.18 0.46 -1.29
C GLY A 33 32.18 -1.06 -1.12
N ALA A 34 32.27 -1.53 0.13
CA ALA A 34 31.77 -2.86 0.46
C ALA A 34 30.27 -2.88 0.09
N LEU A 35 29.80 -3.92 -0.61
CA LEU A 35 28.37 -4.14 -0.77
C LEU A 35 27.72 -4.04 0.62
N PRO A 36 26.78 -3.12 0.86
CA PRO A 36 26.10 -3.08 2.14
C PRO A 36 25.54 -4.49 2.39
N ALA A 37 25.74 -5.01 3.60
CA ALA A 37 25.05 -6.22 4.02
C ALA A 37 23.56 -6.03 3.68
N PRO A 38 22.89 -7.00 3.04
CA PRO A 38 21.50 -6.82 2.64
C PRO A 38 20.70 -6.42 3.87
N SER A 39 20.16 -5.19 3.87
CA SER A 39 19.32 -4.72 4.97
C SER A 39 18.10 -5.64 5.03
N LYS A 40 17.78 -6.14 6.22
CA LYS A 40 16.58 -6.98 6.43
C LYS A 40 15.38 -6.32 5.76
N PRO A 41 14.62 -7.03 4.91
CA PRO A 41 13.54 -6.41 4.15
C PRO A 41 12.50 -5.77 5.07
N LYS A 42 12.15 -4.52 4.79
CA LYS A 42 11.05 -3.82 5.44
C LYS A 42 9.96 -3.60 4.42
N ARG A 43 8.78 -4.18 4.68
CA ARG A 43 7.72 -4.28 3.69
C ARG A 43 6.48 -3.51 4.14
N SER A 44 5.73 -2.99 3.18
CA SER A 44 4.50 -2.23 3.42
C SER A 44 3.39 -2.70 2.50
N VAL A 45 2.20 -2.92 3.07
CA VAL A 45 1.00 -3.28 2.33
C VAL A 45 -0.14 -2.34 2.70
N PHE A 46 -0.83 -1.80 1.70
CA PHE A 46 -1.99 -0.94 1.88
C PHE A 46 -3.22 -1.60 1.24
N LEU A 47 -4.25 -1.87 2.04
CA LEU A 47 -5.50 -2.51 1.65
C LEU A 47 -6.66 -1.56 1.89
N TYR A 48 -7.39 -1.21 0.83
CA TYR A 48 -8.48 -0.25 0.89
C TYR A 48 -9.83 -0.91 0.66
N ILE A 49 -10.81 -0.60 1.50
CA ILE A 49 -12.24 -0.87 1.25
C ILE A 49 -13.00 0.43 0.94
N PRO A 50 -13.86 0.46 -0.08
CA PRO A 50 -14.63 1.64 -0.42
C PRO A 50 -15.92 1.78 0.40
N ASN A 51 -16.52 2.97 0.40
CA ASN A 51 -17.84 3.28 0.94
C ASN A 51 -18.01 3.13 2.47
N GLY A 52 -16.91 3.08 3.22
CA GLY A 52 -16.94 2.88 4.67
C GLY A 52 -17.56 1.56 5.10
N VAL A 53 -18.16 1.53 6.29
CA VAL A 53 -18.66 0.32 6.97
C VAL A 53 -20.01 0.61 7.62
N ASN A 54 -20.70 -0.42 8.13
CA ASN A 54 -21.77 -0.15 9.10
C ASN A 54 -21.15 0.30 10.43
N THR A 55 -21.06 1.62 10.64
CA THR A 55 -20.38 2.19 11.80
C THR A 55 -20.99 1.77 13.14
N LEU A 56 -22.30 1.49 13.18
CA LEU A 56 -23.00 1.03 14.38
C LEU A 56 -22.55 -0.35 14.85
N THR A 57 -22.14 -1.23 13.92
CA THR A 57 -21.63 -2.57 14.25
C THR A 57 -20.11 -2.67 14.16
N TRP A 58 -19.45 -1.68 13.56
CA TRP A 58 -18.00 -1.61 13.47
C TRP A 58 -17.34 -1.06 14.74
N GLN A 59 -17.92 -0.01 15.34
CA GLN A 59 -17.30 0.78 16.41
C GLN A 59 -16.90 -0.08 17.61
N ILE A 60 -15.61 -0.10 17.94
CA ILE A 60 -15.10 -0.65 19.20
C ILE A 60 -15.35 0.40 20.29
N GLU A 61 -16.16 0.07 21.28
CA GLU A 61 -16.60 1.05 22.28
C GLU A 61 -15.60 1.28 23.42
N LYS A 62 -14.61 0.39 23.57
CA LYS A 62 -13.61 0.43 24.63
C LYS A 62 -12.20 0.55 24.05
N ALA A 63 -11.41 1.52 24.53
CA ALA A 63 -10.00 1.66 24.19
C ALA A 63 -9.11 0.81 25.11
N GLY A 64 -7.82 0.69 24.77
CA GLY A 64 -6.84 -0.04 25.58
C GLY A 64 -6.70 -1.50 25.15
N ALA A 65 -6.03 -2.31 25.99
CA ALA A 65 -5.69 -3.70 25.66
C ALA A 65 -6.87 -4.69 25.81
N ASP A 66 -7.84 -4.32 26.65
CA ASP A 66 -9.03 -5.09 27.01
C ASP A 66 -10.25 -4.70 26.17
N TYR A 67 -10.02 -4.14 24.99
CA TYR A 67 -11.05 -3.87 23.99
C TYR A 67 -11.69 -5.16 23.47
N GLU A 68 -12.95 -5.05 23.07
CA GLU A 68 -13.73 -6.18 22.55
C GLU A 68 -13.90 -6.04 21.03
N PHE A 69 -13.68 -7.13 20.31
CA PHE A 69 -13.94 -7.17 18.88
C PHE A 69 -15.44 -7.24 18.64
N THR A 70 -15.93 -6.30 17.83
CA THR A 70 -17.31 -6.31 17.33
C THR A 70 -17.56 -7.44 16.33
N LYS A 71 -18.82 -7.68 15.96
CA LYS A 71 -19.20 -8.77 15.06
C LYS A 71 -18.39 -8.79 13.75
N PRO A 72 -18.25 -7.69 12.99
CA PRO A 72 -17.44 -7.70 11.77
C PRO A 72 -15.97 -8.00 12.00
N LEU A 73 -15.44 -7.66 13.18
CA LEU A 73 -14.02 -7.76 13.50
C LEU A 73 -13.64 -9.07 14.18
N LYS A 74 -14.60 -9.95 14.47
CA LYS A 74 -14.41 -11.12 15.33
C LYS A 74 -13.34 -12.09 14.82
N SER A 75 -13.18 -12.23 13.50
CA SER A 75 -12.15 -13.09 12.90
C SER A 75 -10.72 -12.63 13.23
N LEU A 76 -10.52 -11.36 13.58
CA LEU A 76 -9.22 -10.80 13.93
C LEU A 76 -8.78 -11.09 15.37
N GLU A 77 -9.64 -11.71 16.19
CA GLU A 77 -9.34 -11.98 17.60
C GLU A 77 -8.06 -12.80 17.81
N LYS A 78 -7.82 -13.80 16.95
CA LYS A 78 -6.58 -14.59 16.92
C LYS A 78 -5.32 -13.80 16.55
N HIS A 79 -5.48 -12.60 15.98
CA HIS A 79 -4.41 -11.67 15.63
C HIS A 79 -4.29 -10.51 16.61
N ARG A 80 -5.00 -10.49 17.75
CA ARG A 80 -4.97 -9.37 18.72
C ARG A 80 -3.55 -8.87 19.00
N ALA A 81 -2.62 -9.77 19.24
CA ALA A 81 -1.23 -9.42 19.56
C ALA A 81 -0.43 -8.85 18.37
N ASP A 82 -0.98 -8.85 17.16
CA ASP A 82 -0.34 -8.46 15.90
C ASP A 82 -1.07 -7.31 15.21
N ILE A 83 -2.13 -6.74 15.82
CA ILE A 83 -2.91 -5.65 15.27
C ILE A 83 -3.15 -4.52 16.27
N THR A 84 -3.49 -3.35 15.73
CA THR A 84 -3.97 -2.16 16.44
C THR A 84 -5.14 -1.59 15.65
N PRO A 85 -6.39 -1.79 16.09
CA PRO A 85 -7.52 -1.01 15.61
C PRO A 85 -7.33 0.46 16.01
N ILE A 86 -7.72 1.40 15.15
CA ILE A 86 -7.59 2.84 15.43
C ILE A 86 -8.90 3.56 15.11
N SER A 87 -9.46 4.26 16.11
CA SER A 87 -10.67 5.08 15.97
C SER A 87 -10.35 6.58 16.06
N GLY A 88 -11.14 7.39 15.35
CA GLY A 88 -11.06 8.86 15.37
C GLY A 88 -10.21 9.49 14.26
N LEU A 89 -9.52 8.70 13.45
CA LEU A 89 -8.70 9.23 12.35
C LEU A 89 -9.55 9.89 11.26
N HIS A 90 -9.01 10.93 10.61
CA HIS A 90 -9.60 11.61 9.46
C HIS A 90 -8.53 12.26 8.57
N HIS A 91 -8.93 12.69 7.37
CA HIS A 91 -8.15 13.59 6.52
C HIS A 91 -8.79 15.00 6.51
N PRO A 92 -8.18 16.00 7.16
CA PRO A 92 -8.71 17.37 7.27
C PRO A 92 -9.17 17.98 5.94
N MET A 93 -8.37 17.82 4.88
CA MET A 93 -8.63 18.46 3.57
C MET A 93 -9.67 17.73 2.70
N VAL A 94 -10.32 16.70 3.25
CA VAL A 94 -11.21 15.78 2.51
C VAL A 94 -12.59 15.71 3.15
N LEU A 95 -12.80 16.40 4.28
CA LEU A 95 -14.08 16.45 4.96
C LEU A 95 -15.19 16.98 4.04
N GLY A 96 -16.23 16.16 3.84
CA GLY A 96 -17.37 16.49 2.97
C GLY A 96 -17.10 16.35 1.47
N LYS A 97 -15.99 15.72 1.05
CA LYS A 97 -15.58 15.60 -0.36
C LYS A 97 -16.05 14.32 -1.05
N HIS A 98 -17.09 13.69 -0.50
CA HIS A 98 -17.79 12.53 -1.07
C HIS A 98 -16.81 11.42 -1.48
N HIS A 99 -16.89 10.95 -2.72
CA HIS A 99 -16.09 9.84 -3.27
C HIS A 99 -14.61 10.18 -3.51
N ASN A 100 -14.16 11.42 -3.30
CA ASN A 100 -12.75 11.76 -3.55
C ASN A 100 -11.80 11.19 -2.48
N CYS A 101 -12.33 10.66 -1.37
CA CYS A 101 -11.53 10.11 -0.28
C CYS A 101 -10.63 8.94 -0.68
N GLU A 102 -11.04 8.07 -1.62
CA GLU A 102 -10.19 7.00 -2.17
C GLU A 102 -8.91 7.56 -2.81
N LYS A 103 -9.03 8.67 -3.56
CA LYS A 103 -7.91 9.28 -4.28
C LYS A 103 -6.84 9.84 -3.35
N VAL A 104 -7.21 10.17 -2.12
CA VAL A 104 -6.36 10.91 -1.19
C VAL A 104 -6.05 10.13 0.08
N TRP A 105 -6.53 8.89 0.20
CA TRP A 105 -6.34 8.08 1.40
C TRP A 105 -4.87 7.90 1.76
N LEU A 106 -4.01 7.67 0.76
CA LEU A 106 -2.55 7.55 0.94
C LEU A 106 -1.77 8.84 0.70
N THR A 107 -2.42 9.94 0.31
CA THR A 107 -1.73 11.19 -0.07
C THR A 107 -2.08 12.38 0.80
N GLY A 108 -3.18 12.35 1.56
CA GLY A 108 -3.66 13.51 2.33
C GLY A 108 -3.88 14.79 1.50
N ALA A 109 -3.90 14.70 0.16
CA ALA A 109 -3.90 15.86 -0.69
C ALA A 109 -5.20 16.66 -0.56
N ASN A 110 -5.10 17.97 -0.82
CA ASN A 110 -6.25 18.84 -0.79
C ASN A 110 -7.21 18.54 -1.95
N VAL A 111 -8.49 18.34 -1.63
CA VAL A 111 -9.56 18.26 -2.62
C VAL A 111 -10.27 19.61 -2.65
N PRO A 112 -10.15 20.40 -3.74
CA PRO A 112 -10.74 21.73 -3.83
C PRO A 112 -12.25 21.71 -3.58
N GLY A 113 -12.72 22.60 -2.71
CA GLY A 113 -14.14 22.69 -2.36
C GLY A 113 -14.98 23.61 -3.23
N ASP A 114 -14.32 24.46 -4.00
CA ASP A 114 -14.87 25.43 -4.94
C ASP A 114 -15.05 24.86 -6.36
N GLY A 115 -14.78 23.57 -6.55
CA GLY A 115 -14.78 22.94 -7.87
C GLY A 115 -13.53 23.22 -8.70
N GLY A 116 -12.48 23.79 -8.10
CA GLY A 116 -11.18 23.98 -8.74
C GLY A 116 -10.52 22.66 -9.18
N ALA A 117 -9.49 22.78 -10.03
CA ALA A 117 -8.77 21.63 -10.54
C ALA A 117 -8.12 20.82 -9.40
N PHE A 118 -8.51 19.56 -9.26
CA PHE A 118 -7.88 18.64 -8.31
C PHE A 118 -6.47 18.28 -8.78
N ARG A 119 -5.49 18.49 -7.92
CA ARG A 119 -4.12 18.00 -8.09
C ARG A 119 -3.73 17.19 -6.88
N ASN A 120 -3.28 15.96 -7.14
CA ASN A 120 -2.80 15.09 -6.09
C ASN A 120 -1.31 15.32 -5.82
N THR A 121 -0.75 14.54 -4.90
CA THR A 121 0.67 14.56 -4.55
C THR A 121 1.16 13.12 -4.36
N VAL A 122 2.45 12.96 -4.03
CA VAL A 122 3.05 11.66 -3.76
C VAL A 122 2.26 10.90 -2.68
N SER A 123 1.96 9.63 -2.94
CA SER A 123 1.37 8.75 -1.94
C SER A 123 2.44 8.11 -1.05
N ALA A 124 2.03 7.75 0.16
CA ALA A 124 2.93 7.17 1.16
C ALA A 124 3.62 5.88 0.66
N ASP A 125 2.90 5.02 -0.06
CA ASP A 125 3.47 3.80 -0.66
C ASP A 125 4.58 4.12 -1.67
N GLN A 126 4.43 5.18 -2.48
CA GLN A 126 5.45 5.56 -3.46
C GLN A 126 6.69 6.19 -2.81
N LEU A 127 6.54 6.93 -1.71
CA LEU A 127 7.68 7.35 -0.90
C LEU A 127 8.44 6.15 -0.29
N ILE A 128 7.73 5.10 0.12
CA ILE A 128 8.36 3.88 0.61
C ILE A 128 9.08 3.16 -0.54
N ALA A 129 8.49 3.15 -1.74
CA ALA A 129 9.07 2.54 -2.93
C ALA A 129 10.39 3.21 -3.34
N GLU A 130 10.55 4.53 -3.15
CA GLU A 130 11.81 5.24 -3.38
C GLU A 130 12.96 4.74 -2.49
N VAL A 131 12.65 4.17 -1.31
CA VAL A 131 13.65 3.67 -0.35
C VAL A 131 13.78 2.15 -0.44
N GLN A 132 12.69 1.43 -0.20
CA GLN A 132 12.68 -0.03 -0.10
C GLN A 132 12.61 -0.72 -1.46
N GLY A 133 12.08 -0.04 -2.48
CA GLY A 133 11.92 -0.61 -3.82
C GLY A 133 13.24 -0.79 -4.57
N ASN A 134 14.32 -0.10 -4.20
CA ASN A 134 15.60 -0.19 -4.93
C ASN A 134 16.25 -1.57 -4.87
N ALA A 135 15.91 -2.38 -3.85
CA ALA A 135 16.44 -3.73 -3.68
C ALA A 135 15.63 -4.80 -4.44
N THR A 136 14.51 -4.45 -5.08
CA THR A 136 13.56 -5.40 -5.66
C THR A 136 13.28 -5.16 -7.14
N ARG A 137 12.87 -6.23 -7.84
CA ARG A 137 12.55 -6.19 -9.28
C ARG A 137 11.48 -5.16 -9.63
N PHE A 138 10.48 -5.06 -8.78
CA PHE A 138 9.43 -4.05 -8.87
C PHE A 138 9.58 -3.10 -7.68
N SER A 139 9.62 -1.78 -7.91
CA SER A 139 9.71 -0.80 -6.82
C SER A 139 8.53 -0.88 -5.87
N SER A 140 7.37 -1.14 -6.47
CA SER A 140 6.06 -1.26 -5.86
C SER A 140 5.18 -2.12 -6.77
N LEU A 141 4.08 -2.61 -6.22
CA LEU A 141 3.08 -3.38 -6.94
C LEU A 141 1.71 -2.77 -6.67
N GLU A 142 1.18 -2.08 -7.68
CA GLU A 142 -0.17 -1.51 -7.65
C GLU A 142 -1.18 -2.54 -8.17
N MET A 143 -2.12 -2.93 -7.30
CA MET A 143 -3.16 -3.91 -7.59
C MET A 143 -4.53 -3.31 -7.31
N ALA A 144 -5.55 -3.89 -7.92
CA ALA A 144 -6.94 -3.68 -7.51
C ALA A 144 -7.76 -4.94 -7.79
N ILE A 145 -8.57 -5.37 -6.83
CA ILE A 145 -9.54 -6.43 -7.06
C ILE A 145 -10.66 -5.87 -7.96
N GLU A 146 -11.17 -4.71 -7.57
CA GLU A 146 -12.03 -3.84 -8.37
C GLU A 146 -11.61 -2.38 -8.14
N GLY A 147 -12.05 -1.43 -8.96
CA GLY A 147 -11.72 -0.01 -8.76
C GLY A 147 -10.30 0.36 -9.18
N THR A 148 -9.82 1.55 -8.81
CA THR A 148 -8.56 2.11 -9.34
C THR A 148 -7.38 1.94 -8.38
N SER A 149 -6.18 2.32 -8.82
CA SER A 149 -5.00 2.32 -7.94
C SER A 149 -5.13 3.41 -6.89
N LEU A 150 -4.58 3.17 -5.70
CA LEU A 150 -4.47 4.20 -4.65
C LEU A 150 -3.12 4.92 -4.71
N ALA A 151 -2.22 4.49 -5.60
CA ALA A 151 -0.86 4.99 -5.70
C ALA A 151 -0.77 6.21 -6.62
N TRP A 152 -0.04 7.22 -6.16
CA TRP A 152 0.16 8.48 -6.84
C TRP A 152 1.64 8.84 -6.88
N SER A 153 2.14 9.17 -8.06
CA SER A 153 3.52 9.60 -8.28
C SER A 153 3.81 10.93 -7.58
N LYS A 154 5.10 11.29 -7.53
CA LYS A 154 5.55 12.55 -6.94
C LYS A 154 4.90 13.80 -7.53
N ASP A 155 4.59 13.74 -8.82
CA ASP A 155 3.95 14.84 -9.55
C ASP A 155 2.42 14.74 -9.53
N GLY A 156 1.85 13.88 -8.68
CA GLY A 156 0.41 13.80 -8.47
C GLY A 156 -0.35 13.03 -9.55
N ILE A 157 0.28 12.02 -10.16
CA ILE A 157 -0.36 11.18 -11.19
C ILE A 157 -0.66 9.80 -10.68
N GLN A 158 -1.89 9.36 -10.90
CA GLN A 158 -2.34 8.04 -10.51
C GLN A 158 -1.60 6.98 -11.32
N LEU A 159 -0.94 6.06 -10.62
CA LEU A 159 -0.29 4.92 -11.27
C LEU A 159 -1.34 3.87 -11.65
N PRO A 160 -1.21 3.16 -12.77
CA PRO A 160 -2.18 2.12 -13.14
C PRO A 160 -2.06 0.91 -12.20
N ALA A 161 -3.21 0.35 -11.80
CA ALA A 161 -3.29 -0.89 -11.05
C ALA A 161 -3.56 -2.09 -11.98
N GLU A 162 -2.96 -3.24 -11.68
CA GLU A 162 -3.29 -4.50 -12.33
C GLU A 162 -4.43 -5.22 -11.59
N ARG A 163 -5.41 -5.71 -12.35
CA ARG A 163 -6.62 -6.38 -11.83
C ARG A 163 -6.76 -7.83 -12.28
N ASN A 164 -5.93 -8.25 -13.22
CA ASN A 164 -5.96 -9.58 -13.76
C ASN A 164 -4.92 -10.44 -13.05
N THR A 165 -5.39 -11.40 -12.26
CA THR A 165 -4.54 -12.31 -11.47
C THR A 165 -3.55 -13.10 -12.33
N GLN A 166 -3.92 -13.47 -13.55
CA GLN A 166 -3.02 -14.12 -14.50
C GLN A 166 -1.91 -13.18 -14.98
N GLN A 167 -2.22 -11.91 -15.24
CA GLN A 167 -1.22 -10.90 -15.61
C GLN A 167 -0.27 -10.64 -14.44
N ILE A 168 -0.78 -10.52 -13.21
CA ILE A 168 0.03 -10.38 -12.00
C ILE A 168 0.97 -11.58 -11.84
N PHE A 169 0.45 -12.79 -11.95
CA PHE A 169 1.25 -14.01 -11.87
C PHE A 169 2.35 -14.04 -12.94
N ASN A 170 2.01 -13.77 -14.21
CA ASN A 170 2.97 -13.77 -15.31
C ASN A 170 4.03 -12.67 -15.17
N MET A 171 3.65 -11.50 -14.66
CA MET A 171 4.57 -10.43 -14.35
C MET A 171 5.59 -10.88 -13.31
N LEU A 172 5.14 -11.46 -12.20
CA LEU A 172 5.99 -11.88 -11.08
C LEU A 172 6.85 -13.13 -11.40
N PHE A 173 6.26 -14.14 -12.03
CA PHE A 173 6.84 -15.49 -12.12
C PHE A 173 6.89 -16.05 -13.55
N GLY A 174 6.26 -15.39 -14.52
CA GLY A 174 6.21 -15.87 -15.91
C GLY A 174 7.60 -15.89 -16.54
N VAL A 175 7.90 -17.00 -17.23
CA VAL A 175 9.18 -17.18 -17.94
C VAL A 175 9.07 -16.53 -19.32
N GLU A 176 10.01 -15.63 -19.62
CA GLU A 176 10.11 -15.02 -20.94
C GLU A 176 10.52 -16.07 -21.98
N LYS A 177 9.78 -16.14 -23.10
CA LYS A 177 10.09 -17.05 -24.22
C LYS A 177 11.18 -16.50 -25.14
N ASP A 178 11.30 -15.18 -25.20
CA ASP A 178 12.29 -14.49 -26.02
C ASP A 178 13.68 -14.54 -25.37
N SER A 179 14.74 -14.48 -26.18
CA SER A 179 16.10 -14.35 -25.66
C SER A 179 16.29 -13.00 -24.94
N LYS A 180 17.19 -12.95 -23.95
CA LYS A 180 17.50 -11.71 -23.22
C LYS A 180 17.95 -10.59 -24.16
N GLU A 181 18.69 -10.91 -25.22
CA GLU A 181 19.13 -9.93 -26.23
C GLU A 181 17.94 -9.35 -27.00
N THR A 182 16.91 -10.16 -27.26
CA THR A 182 15.70 -9.72 -27.95
C THR A 182 14.86 -8.80 -27.07
N ILE A 183 14.74 -9.13 -25.78
CA ILE A 183 14.06 -8.29 -24.79
C ILE A 183 14.82 -6.97 -24.60
N ARG A 184 16.14 -7.01 -24.41
CA ARG A 184 16.99 -5.82 -24.27
C ARG A 184 16.86 -4.89 -25.47
N ARG A 185 16.86 -5.43 -26.70
CA ARG A 185 16.62 -4.63 -27.92
C ARG A 185 15.25 -3.95 -27.91
N ARG A 186 14.20 -4.62 -27.43
CA ARG A 186 12.84 -4.05 -27.30
C ARG A 186 12.82 -2.94 -26.24
N LEU A 187 13.46 -3.14 -25.09
CA LEU A 187 13.55 -2.15 -24.01
C LEU A 187 14.34 -0.91 -24.45
N MET A 188 15.49 -1.09 -25.11
CA MET A 188 16.28 0.02 -25.67
C MET A 188 15.49 0.83 -26.69
N ARG A 189 14.78 0.17 -27.63
CA ARG A 189 13.90 0.86 -28.58
C ARG A 189 12.79 1.64 -27.88
N ARG A 190 12.19 1.07 -26.83
CA ARG A 190 11.18 1.74 -26.03
C ARG A 190 11.76 2.98 -25.34
N GLY A 191 12.95 2.87 -24.74
CA GLY A 191 13.69 4.01 -24.16
C GLY A 191 13.87 5.13 -25.18
N SER A 192 14.42 4.84 -26.35
CA SER A 192 14.62 5.85 -27.39
C SER A 192 13.32 6.51 -27.88
N ILE A 193 12.21 5.78 -27.94
CA ILE A 193 10.90 6.35 -28.27
C ILE A 193 10.43 7.31 -27.17
N LEU A 194 10.61 6.94 -25.90
CA LEU A 194 10.22 7.78 -24.77
C LEU A 194 11.06 9.06 -24.72
N ASP A 195 12.36 8.97 -25.01
CA ASP A 195 13.25 10.13 -25.10
C ASP A 195 12.76 11.12 -26.18
N LEU A 196 12.44 10.61 -27.38
CA LEU A 196 11.89 11.42 -28.46
C LEU A 196 10.56 12.07 -28.08
N VAL A 197 9.64 11.31 -27.47
CA VAL A 197 8.34 11.81 -27.00
C VAL A 197 8.53 12.90 -25.94
N ALA A 198 9.46 12.71 -25.01
CA ALA A 198 9.76 13.68 -23.95
C ALA A 198 10.33 14.99 -24.53
N ASP A 199 11.23 14.91 -25.50
CA ASP A 199 11.80 16.08 -26.18
C ASP A 199 10.75 16.83 -27.00
N ASP A 200 9.89 16.11 -27.73
CA ASP A 200 8.79 16.68 -28.50
C ASP A 200 7.80 17.41 -27.59
N ALA A 201 7.40 16.76 -26.51
CA ALA A 201 6.51 17.34 -25.51
C ALA A 201 7.13 18.59 -24.86
N LYS A 202 8.43 18.60 -24.51
CA LYS A 202 9.11 19.82 -24.01
C LYS A 202 9.06 20.97 -25.02
N ARG A 203 9.27 20.71 -26.32
CA ARG A 203 9.19 21.75 -27.37
C ARG A 203 7.79 22.33 -27.52
N VAL A 204 6.75 21.50 -27.37
CA VAL A 204 5.34 21.94 -27.39
C VAL A 204 5.01 22.72 -26.12
N ASN A 205 5.49 22.30 -24.95
CA ASN A 205 5.20 22.95 -23.66
C ASN A 205 5.57 24.44 -23.67
N ASN A 206 6.68 24.78 -24.31
CA ASN A 206 7.15 26.16 -24.47
C ASN A 206 6.24 27.05 -25.32
N LYS A 207 5.32 26.47 -26.10
CA LYS A 207 4.39 27.17 -27.00
C LYS A 207 2.95 27.21 -26.48
N LEU A 208 2.62 26.47 -25.42
CA LEU A 208 1.27 26.37 -24.89
C LEU A 208 0.94 27.47 -23.86
N GLY A 209 -0.35 27.77 -23.75
CA GLY A 209 -0.92 28.59 -22.67
C GLY A 209 -1.02 27.82 -21.35
N SER A 210 -1.20 28.53 -20.23
CA SER A 210 -1.12 27.95 -18.86
C SER A 210 -2.05 26.76 -18.61
N ALA A 211 -3.24 26.74 -19.20
CA ALA A 211 -4.20 25.65 -19.03
C ALA A 211 -3.74 24.34 -19.70
N ASP A 212 -3.17 24.43 -20.90
CA ASP A 212 -2.71 23.24 -21.66
C ASP A 212 -1.37 22.70 -21.14
N ARG A 213 -0.52 23.57 -20.55
CA ARG A 213 0.73 23.14 -19.91
C ARG A 213 0.49 22.13 -18.79
N SER A 214 -0.55 22.33 -17.97
CA SER A 214 -0.86 21.39 -16.88
C SER A 214 -1.11 19.97 -17.39
N LYS A 215 -1.87 19.83 -18.48
CA LYS A 215 -2.17 18.52 -19.07
C LYS A 215 -0.93 17.89 -19.71
N LEU A 216 -0.08 18.71 -20.31
CA LEU A 216 1.15 18.23 -20.91
C LEU A 216 2.20 17.82 -19.87
N ASP A 217 2.27 18.52 -18.73
CA ASP A 217 3.10 18.13 -17.59
C ASP A 217 2.64 16.80 -16.99
N GLU A 218 1.32 16.57 -16.93
CA GLU A 218 0.77 15.27 -16.55
C GLU A 218 1.22 14.16 -17.52
N TYR A 219 1.12 14.41 -18.82
CA TYR A 219 1.57 13.48 -19.84
C TYR A 219 3.08 13.19 -19.75
N LEU A 220 3.92 14.23 -19.60
CA LEU A 220 5.37 14.12 -19.48
C LEU A 220 5.79 13.29 -18.25
N THR A 221 5.09 13.46 -17.14
CA THR A 221 5.31 12.64 -15.96
C THR A 221 4.93 11.18 -16.22
N ALA A 222 3.81 10.92 -16.88
CA ALA A 222 3.42 9.54 -17.23
C ALA A 222 4.49 8.88 -18.14
N VAL A 223 5.06 9.63 -19.08
CA VAL A 223 6.20 9.18 -19.91
C VAL A 223 7.40 8.82 -19.03
N ARG A 224 7.76 9.68 -18.07
CA ARG A 224 8.87 9.43 -17.13
C ARG A 224 8.64 8.17 -16.27
N GLN A 225 7.41 7.92 -15.82
CA GLN A 225 7.08 6.69 -15.10
C GLN A 225 7.31 5.43 -15.95
N VAL A 226 7.03 5.51 -17.26
CA VAL A 226 7.29 4.41 -18.19
C VAL A 226 8.78 4.24 -18.48
N GLU A 227 9.54 5.34 -18.55
CA GLU A 227 10.99 5.33 -18.72
C GLU A 227 11.66 4.61 -17.54
N GLU A 228 11.31 4.99 -16.30
CA GLU A 228 11.82 4.37 -15.08
C GLU A 228 11.56 2.86 -15.01
N ARG A 229 10.33 2.44 -15.36
CA ARG A 229 9.96 1.03 -15.46
C ARG A 229 10.77 0.30 -16.55
N THR A 230 11.05 0.97 -17.67
CA THR A 230 11.82 0.40 -18.79
C THR A 230 13.28 0.20 -18.40
N ARG A 231 13.90 1.20 -17.76
CA ARG A 231 15.26 1.13 -17.24
C ARG A 231 15.42 -0.02 -16.25
N ARG A 232 14.54 -0.08 -15.24
CA ARG A 232 14.55 -1.15 -14.24
C ARG A 232 14.36 -2.53 -14.84
N ALA A 233 13.49 -2.67 -15.84
CA ALA A 233 13.31 -3.95 -16.54
C ALA A 233 14.61 -4.44 -17.21
N ASP A 234 15.44 -3.53 -17.73
CA ASP A 234 16.74 -3.89 -18.31
C ASP A 234 17.77 -4.27 -17.24
N GLU A 235 17.84 -3.51 -16.15
CA GLU A 235 18.72 -3.79 -15.00
C GLU A 235 18.45 -5.18 -14.41
N TRP A 236 17.18 -5.55 -14.30
CA TRP A 236 16.74 -6.82 -13.73
C TRP A 236 16.63 -7.96 -14.75
N LEU A 237 16.96 -7.73 -16.03
CA LEU A 237 16.84 -8.73 -17.09
C LEU A 237 17.75 -9.95 -16.86
N ASN A 238 18.90 -9.72 -16.22
CA ASN A 238 19.88 -10.77 -15.97
C ASN A 238 19.64 -11.54 -14.66
N VAL A 239 18.86 -10.97 -13.75
CA VAL A 239 18.43 -11.65 -12.53
C VAL A 239 17.28 -12.59 -12.90
N PRO A 240 17.31 -13.89 -12.54
CA PRO A 240 16.18 -14.78 -12.80
C PRO A 240 14.95 -14.34 -11.99
N LYS A 241 13.75 -14.61 -12.50
CA LYS A 241 12.53 -14.51 -11.68
C LYS A 241 12.49 -15.67 -10.68
N PRO A 242 11.85 -15.50 -9.51
CA PRO A 242 11.70 -16.57 -8.54
C PRO A 242 10.98 -17.79 -9.15
N ALA A 243 11.48 -18.99 -8.86
CA ALA A 243 10.80 -20.22 -9.23
C ALA A 243 9.67 -20.53 -8.24
N VAL A 244 8.50 -20.90 -8.76
CA VAL A 244 7.34 -21.30 -7.96
C VAL A 244 7.05 -22.78 -8.23
N PRO A 245 6.87 -23.62 -7.19
CA PRO A 245 6.51 -25.02 -7.37
C PRO A 245 5.25 -25.20 -8.23
N ALA A 246 5.20 -26.25 -9.05
CA ALA A 246 4.13 -26.43 -10.04
C ALA A 246 2.71 -26.43 -9.43
N ALA A 247 2.53 -27.04 -8.25
CA ALA A 247 1.25 -27.06 -7.55
C ALA A 247 0.81 -25.66 -7.10
N GLU A 248 1.75 -24.86 -6.60
CA GLU A 248 1.49 -23.48 -6.17
C GLU A 248 1.23 -22.57 -7.39
N ALA A 249 2.00 -22.75 -8.46
CA ALA A 249 1.77 -22.06 -9.73
C ALA A 249 0.38 -22.40 -10.32
N ALA A 250 -0.07 -23.65 -10.26
CA ALA A 250 -1.40 -24.04 -10.73
C ALA A 250 -2.52 -23.37 -9.90
N ARG A 251 -2.34 -23.29 -8.58
CA ARG A 251 -3.27 -22.62 -7.67
C ARG A 251 -3.37 -21.12 -7.95
N LEU A 252 -2.24 -20.45 -8.15
CA LEU A 252 -2.16 -19.01 -8.40
C LEU A 252 -2.62 -18.58 -9.80
N GLN A 253 -2.85 -19.53 -10.70
CA GLN A 253 -3.34 -19.31 -12.07
C GLN A 253 -4.78 -19.78 -12.26
N ARG A 254 -5.49 -20.10 -11.18
CA ARG A 254 -6.93 -20.42 -11.25
C ARG A 254 -7.69 -19.24 -11.84
N LYS A 255 -8.59 -19.54 -12.79
CA LYS A 255 -9.50 -18.56 -13.38
C LYS A 255 -10.71 -18.41 -12.47
N LEU A 256 -10.64 -17.46 -11.56
CA LEU A 256 -11.69 -17.12 -10.61
C LEU A 256 -12.29 -15.75 -10.95
N SER A 257 -13.49 -15.50 -10.42
CA SER A 257 -14.20 -14.22 -10.56
C SER A 257 -14.97 -13.90 -9.29
N MET A 258 -15.65 -12.74 -9.26
CA MET A 258 -16.51 -12.35 -8.13
C MET A 258 -17.67 -13.31 -7.83
N ALA A 259 -18.02 -14.22 -8.74
CA ALA A 259 -18.96 -15.30 -8.43
C ALA A 259 -18.44 -16.22 -7.30
N GLU A 260 -17.11 -16.36 -7.19
CA GLU A 260 -16.39 -17.11 -6.15
C GLU A 260 -15.61 -16.14 -5.25
N ALA A 261 -16.29 -15.11 -4.73
CA ALA A 261 -15.67 -13.96 -4.08
C ALA A 261 -14.59 -14.36 -3.05
N GLY A 262 -14.85 -15.34 -2.17
CA GLY A 262 -13.89 -15.74 -1.13
C GLY A 262 -12.57 -16.20 -1.71
N GLU A 263 -12.61 -17.16 -2.63
CA GLU A 263 -11.41 -17.68 -3.28
C GLU A 263 -10.76 -16.65 -4.21
N TYR A 264 -11.55 -15.76 -4.83
CA TYR A 264 -11.02 -14.70 -5.68
C TYR A 264 -10.22 -13.66 -4.89
N TYR A 265 -10.73 -13.23 -3.73
CA TYR A 265 -9.99 -12.33 -2.83
C TYR A 265 -8.72 -12.99 -2.31
N ARG A 266 -8.80 -14.26 -1.90
CA ARG A 266 -7.64 -15.02 -1.45
C ARG A 266 -6.59 -15.15 -2.54
N LEU A 267 -6.99 -15.35 -3.80
CA LEU A 267 -6.06 -15.40 -4.93
C LEU A 267 -5.24 -14.10 -5.07
N PHE A 268 -5.86 -12.92 -4.91
CA PHE A 268 -5.12 -11.65 -4.87
C PHE A 268 -4.14 -11.62 -3.70
N TYR A 269 -4.60 -11.95 -2.49
CA TYR A 269 -3.78 -11.99 -1.29
C TYR A 269 -2.62 -12.97 -1.40
N ASP A 270 -2.83 -14.13 -1.98
CA ASP A 270 -1.81 -15.14 -2.25
C ASP A 270 -0.73 -14.64 -3.20
N LEU A 271 -1.12 -13.94 -4.27
CA LEU A 271 -0.18 -13.29 -5.18
C LEU A 271 0.64 -12.21 -4.46
N MET A 272 0.00 -11.41 -3.59
CA MET A 272 0.69 -10.42 -2.76
C MET A 272 1.69 -11.07 -1.81
N ILE A 273 1.27 -12.11 -1.08
CA ILE A 273 2.12 -12.88 -0.17
C ILE A 273 3.32 -13.44 -0.92
N MET A 274 3.11 -14.02 -2.10
CA MET A 274 4.19 -14.57 -2.92
C MET A 274 5.13 -13.50 -3.45
N ALA A 275 4.64 -12.31 -3.81
CA ALA A 275 5.48 -11.19 -4.19
C ALA A 275 6.38 -10.74 -3.03
N LEU A 276 5.86 -10.70 -1.80
CA LEU A 276 6.62 -10.36 -0.58
C LEU A 276 7.63 -11.46 -0.20
N ARG A 277 7.18 -12.72 -0.17
CA ARG A 277 7.98 -13.90 0.21
C ARG A 277 9.18 -14.11 -0.70
N THR A 278 9.02 -13.80 -1.99
CA THR A 278 10.08 -13.92 -2.99
C THR A 278 10.92 -12.65 -3.15
N ASP A 279 10.66 -11.63 -2.32
CA ASP A 279 11.25 -10.29 -2.40
C ASP A 279 11.17 -9.68 -3.81
N SER A 280 10.09 -9.98 -4.54
CA SER A 280 9.83 -9.42 -5.88
C SER A 280 9.47 -7.92 -5.79
N THR A 281 8.82 -7.54 -4.70
CA THR A 281 8.54 -6.16 -4.27
C THR A 281 8.47 -6.11 -2.74
N ARG A 282 8.72 -4.94 -2.16
CA ARG A 282 8.52 -4.67 -0.73
C ARG A 282 7.33 -3.75 -0.46
N VAL A 283 6.70 -3.21 -1.51
CA VAL A 283 5.58 -2.28 -1.38
C VAL A 283 4.43 -2.77 -2.24
N ILE A 284 3.25 -2.93 -1.63
CA ILE A 284 2.04 -3.34 -2.33
C ILE A 284 0.88 -2.44 -1.92
N THR A 285 0.10 -2.01 -2.90
CA THR A 285 -1.11 -1.23 -2.69
C THR A 285 -2.25 -1.93 -3.42
N CYS A 286 -3.36 -2.22 -2.73
CA CYS A 286 -4.49 -2.96 -3.30
C CYS A 286 -5.83 -2.32 -2.91
N GLY A 287 -6.55 -1.83 -3.91
CA GLY A 287 -7.95 -1.42 -3.78
C GLY A 287 -8.89 -2.62 -3.91
N ILE A 288 -9.79 -2.81 -2.96
CA ILE A 288 -10.79 -3.89 -3.01
C ILE A 288 -11.99 -3.51 -3.90
N GLY A 289 -12.25 -2.20 -4.05
CA GLY A 289 -13.28 -1.64 -4.93
C GLY A 289 -13.15 -0.12 -4.96
N GLY A 290 -14.04 0.55 -5.71
CA GLY A 290 -14.07 2.02 -5.80
C GLY A 290 -15.26 2.64 -5.07
N GLU A 291 -15.15 3.91 -4.71
CA GLU A 291 -16.25 4.65 -4.03
C GLU A 291 -17.54 4.71 -4.86
N GLY A 292 -17.44 4.71 -6.18
CA GLY A 292 -18.62 4.69 -7.06
C GLY A 292 -19.15 3.29 -7.38
N ASN A 293 -18.37 2.23 -7.13
CA ASN A 293 -18.75 0.87 -7.50
C ASN A 293 -17.87 -0.20 -6.81
N ALA A 294 -18.51 -1.18 -6.20
CA ALA A 294 -17.89 -2.42 -5.71
C ALA A 294 -18.95 -3.52 -5.72
N SER A 295 -18.62 -4.69 -6.29
CA SER A 295 -19.57 -5.76 -6.53
C SER A 295 -20.18 -6.31 -5.23
N GLY A 296 -21.35 -6.94 -5.36
CA GLY A 296 -21.90 -7.76 -4.29
C GLY A 296 -21.04 -9.00 -4.01
N ILE A 297 -21.42 -9.77 -3.01
CA ILE A 297 -20.77 -11.00 -2.57
C ILE A 297 -21.79 -12.16 -2.70
N PRO A 298 -21.89 -12.80 -3.88
CA PRO A 298 -22.87 -13.86 -4.13
C PRO A 298 -22.75 -15.05 -3.16
N GLU A 299 -21.54 -15.36 -2.72
CA GLU A 299 -21.23 -16.47 -1.81
C GLU A 299 -21.99 -16.39 -0.48
N ILE A 300 -22.30 -15.18 0.00
CA ILE A 300 -23.10 -14.96 1.21
C ILE A 300 -24.53 -14.52 0.90
N GLY A 301 -24.98 -14.68 -0.35
CA GLY A 301 -26.34 -14.34 -0.79
C GLY A 301 -26.60 -12.84 -0.99
N ILE A 302 -25.57 -12.00 -1.02
CA ILE A 302 -25.71 -10.54 -1.14
C ILE A 302 -25.30 -10.11 -2.55
N LEU A 303 -26.25 -9.97 -3.46
CA LEU A 303 -26.00 -9.56 -4.85
C LEU A 303 -25.92 -8.04 -5.05
N GLN A 304 -26.44 -7.27 -4.10
CA GLN A 304 -26.42 -5.81 -4.14
C GLN A 304 -24.99 -5.28 -4.01
N THR A 305 -24.65 -4.25 -4.79
CA THR A 305 -23.33 -3.60 -4.73
C THR A 305 -23.10 -2.99 -3.36
N ARG A 306 -21.84 -2.97 -2.90
CA ARG A 306 -21.48 -2.34 -1.63
C ARG A 306 -21.82 -0.85 -1.62
N HIS A 307 -21.63 -0.16 -2.74
CA HIS A 307 -22.06 1.24 -2.90
C HIS A 307 -23.56 1.40 -2.62
N GLY A 308 -24.39 0.53 -3.21
CA GLY A 308 -25.83 0.51 -2.95
C GLY A 308 -26.20 0.19 -1.50
N LEU A 309 -25.50 -0.75 -0.85
CA LEU A 309 -25.68 -1.06 0.57
C LEU A 309 -25.30 0.12 1.47
N SER A 310 -24.27 0.88 1.09
CA SER A 310 -23.75 2.00 1.89
C SER A 310 -24.74 3.16 1.98
N HIS A 311 -25.60 3.34 0.98
CA HIS A 311 -26.70 4.31 0.99
C HIS A 311 -27.96 3.77 1.70
N HIS A 312 -27.78 3.14 2.87
CA HIS A 312 -28.83 2.40 3.57
C HIS A 312 -30.01 3.24 4.08
N ASN A 313 -29.89 4.56 4.26
CA ASN A 313 -30.98 5.45 4.73
C ASN A 313 -31.66 4.99 6.03
N GLY A 314 -30.87 4.37 6.92
CA GLY A 314 -31.36 3.76 8.16
C GLY A 314 -32.13 2.44 8.01
N ASP A 315 -32.24 1.88 6.79
CA ASP A 315 -32.93 0.61 6.56
C ASP A 315 -32.22 -0.56 7.29
N PRO A 316 -32.92 -1.28 8.19
CA PRO A 316 -32.30 -2.36 8.96
C PRO A 316 -31.76 -3.52 8.13
N GLU A 317 -32.39 -3.84 7.00
CA GLU A 317 -31.98 -4.95 6.14
C GLU A 317 -30.71 -4.59 5.33
N GLN A 318 -30.63 -3.37 4.82
CA GLN A 318 -29.42 -2.82 4.21
C GLN A 318 -28.25 -2.79 5.21
N LEU A 319 -28.49 -2.34 6.45
CA LEU A 319 -27.48 -2.33 7.53
C LEU A 319 -27.03 -3.74 7.93
N ARG A 320 -27.96 -4.71 7.99
CA ARG A 320 -27.64 -6.12 8.25
C ARG A 320 -26.74 -6.67 7.15
N ARG A 321 -27.10 -6.48 5.88
CA ARG A 321 -26.30 -6.91 4.72
C ARG A 321 -24.94 -6.24 4.69
N LEU A 322 -24.86 -4.92 4.94
CA LEU A 322 -23.60 -4.19 5.02
C LEU A 322 -22.69 -4.80 6.10
N THR A 323 -23.22 -5.08 7.29
CA THR A 323 -22.50 -5.77 8.38
C THR A 323 -21.96 -7.14 7.96
N GLU A 324 -22.73 -7.91 7.19
CA GLU A 324 -22.30 -9.22 6.67
C GLU A 324 -21.20 -9.09 5.62
N THR A 325 -21.28 -8.09 4.73
CA THR A 325 -20.18 -7.80 3.80
C THR A 325 -18.92 -7.34 4.54
N ASP A 326 -19.05 -6.52 5.58
CA ASP A 326 -17.91 -6.09 6.42
C ASP A 326 -17.27 -7.30 7.12
N THR A 327 -18.10 -8.19 7.68
CA THR A 327 -17.65 -9.44 8.32
C THR A 327 -16.88 -10.33 7.33
N PHE A 328 -17.39 -10.48 6.10
CA PHE A 328 -16.73 -11.25 5.06
C PHE A 328 -15.35 -10.66 4.70
N LEU A 329 -15.28 -9.34 4.45
CA LEU A 329 -14.04 -8.67 4.04
C LEU A 329 -12.97 -8.75 5.13
N VAL A 330 -13.37 -8.58 6.39
CA VAL A 330 -12.46 -8.74 7.53
C VAL A 330 -12.05 -10.21 7.71
N GLY A 331 -12.93 -11.16 7.38
CA GLY A 331 -12.58 -12.58 7.26
C GLY A 331 -11.46 -12.84 6.24
N GLN A 332 -11.54 -12.21 5.06
CA GLN A 332 -10.46 -12.33 4.06
C GLN A 332 -9.17 -11.65 4.53
N PHE A 333 -9.26 -10.50 5.21
CA PHE A 333 -8.10 -9.84 5.80
C PHE A 333 -7.44 -10.71 6.89
N SER A 334 -8.24 -11.36 7.74
CA SER A 334 -7.72 -12.33 8.72
C SER A 334 -6.98 -13.48 8.04
N TYR A 335 -7.49 -14.02 6.92
CA TYR A 335 -6.77 -15.03 6.15
C TYR A 335 -5.40 -14.51 5.66
N PHE A 336 -5.34 -13.29 5.13
CA PHE A 336 -4.07 -12.68 4.71
C PHE A 336 -3.05 -12.60 5.86
N LEU A 337 -3.50 -12.18 7.06
CA LEU A 337 -2.64 -12.13 8.24
C LEU A 337 -2.20 -13.54 8.71
N ASP A 338 -3.05 -14.56 8.63
CA ASP A 338 -2.66 -15.95 8.92
C ASP A 338 -1.50 -16.38 8.03
N GLN A 339 -1.61 -16.14 6.71
CA GLN A 339 -0.59 -16.56 5.76
C GLN A 339 0.73 -15.83 5.99
N LEU A 340 0.71 -14.51 6.22
CA LEU A 340 1.93 -13.75 6.54
C LEU A 340 2.57 -14.24 7.85
N LYS A 341 1.78 -14.61 8.86
CA LYS A 341 2.27 -15.10 10.15
C LYS A 341 2.86 -16.51 10.06
N ALA A 342 2.28 -17.35 9.20
CA ALA A 342 2.70 -18.74 8.98
C ALA A 342 4.05 -18.83 8.25
N LEU A 343 4.33 -17.89 7.34
CA LEU A 343 5.58 -17.85 6.60
C LEU A 343 6.70 -17.28 7.48
N LYS A 344 7.82 -17.99 7.56
CA LYS A 344 9.02 -17.59 8.32
C LYS A 344 10.12 -17.08 7.38
N GLU A 345 10.79 -16.03 7.82
CA GLU A 345 11.97 -15.43 7.19
C GLU A 345 13.02 -15.20 8.29
N GLU A 346 14.07 -16.02 8.28
CA GLU A 346 15.07 -16.07 9.36
C GLU A 346 14.40 -16.24 10.74
N ASP A 347 14.62 -15.28 11.65
CA ASP A 347 14.13 -15.26 13.03
C ASP A 347 12.70 -14.70 13.17
N HIS A 348 12.09 -14.26 12.07
CA HIS A 348 10.82 -13.53 12.06
C HIS A 348 9.76 -14.23 11.22
N SER A 349 8.48 -13.97 11.49
CA SER A 349 7.46 -14.22 10.48
C SER A 349 7.49 -13.12 9.41
N LEU A 350 6.96 -13.41 8.22
CA LEU A 350 6.79 -12.41 7.18
C LEU A 350 5.88 -11.26 7.68
N LEU A 351 4.93 -11.56 8.58
CA LEU A 351 4.11 -10.56 9.26
C LEU A 351 4.95 -9.63 10.15
N ASP A 352 5.99 -10.11 10.83
CA ASP A 352 6.81 -9.26 11.70
C ASP A 352 7.64 -8.23 10.93
N THR A 353 7.98 -8.51 9.67
CA THR A 353 8.74 -7.60 8.78
C THR A 353 7.88 -6.79 7.81
N THR A 354 6.56 -6.98 7.87
CA THR A 354 5.58 -6.33 6.99
C THR A 354 4.58 -5.51 7.80
N GLN A 355 4.55 -4.19 7.60
CA GLN A 355 3.46 -3.35 8.09
C GLN A 355 2.29 -3.38 7.12
N VAL A 356 1.08 -3.60 7.62
CA VAL A 356 -0.14 -3.68 6.82
C VAL A 356 -1.14 -2.66 7.33
N LEU A 357 -1.57 -1.74 6.46
CA LEU A 357 -2.67 -0.82 6.74
C LEU A 357 -3.91 -1.29 5.98
N TRP A 358 -4.97 -1.59 6.73
CA TRP A 358 -6.29 -1.89 6.19
C TRP A 358 -7.27 -0.79 6.61
N GLY A 359 -8.05 -0.25 5.68
CA GLY A 359 -9.05 0.74 6.05
C GLY A 359 -9.82 1.36 4.90
N SER A 360 -10.47 2.49 5.19
CA SER A 360 -11.24 3.26 4.22
C SER A 360 -11.00 4.77 4.38
N GLY A 361 -11.21 5.52 3.30
CA GLY A 361 -11.25 6.99 3.31
C GLY A 361 -12.61 7.54 3.76
N MET A 362 -13.57 6.67 4.02
CA MET A 362 -14.91 6.99 4.46
C MET A 362 -15.30 6.09 5.63
N ALA A 363 -16.04 6.59 6.61
CA ALA A 363 -16.62 5.78 7.67
C ALA A 363 -18.09 5.48 7.39
N TYR A 364 -18.85 6.53 7.04
CA TYR A 364 -20.31 6.48 6.92
C TYR A 364 -20.76 6.74 5.48
N GLY A 365 -20.98 5.67 4.72
CA GLY A 365 -21.33 5.75 3.29
C GLY A 365 -22.56 6.60 2.98
N HIS A 366 -23.64 6.45 3.76
CA HIS A 366 -24.93 7.05 3.43
C HIS A 366 -24.90 8.58 3.30
N SER A 367 -24.14 9.26 4.17
CA SER A 367 -23.95 10.72 4.09
C SER A 367 -22.50 11.11 3.81
N HIS A 368 -21.69 10.19 3.29
CA HIS A 368 -20.28 10.38 3.00
C HIS A 368 -19.46 10.96 4.17
N GLY A 369 -19.63 10.40 5.36
CA GLY A 369 -18.86 10.80 6.53
C GLY A 369 -17.39 10.37 6.42
N ASN A 370 -16.47 11.34 6.45
CA ASN A 370 -15.03 11.15 6.29
C ASN A 370 -14.23 11.33 7.61
N ALA A 371 -14.88 11.12 8.75
CA ALA A 371 -14.24 11.14 10.07
C ALA A 371 -14.47 9.80 10.79
N ASN A 372 -13.68 9.54 11.84
CA ASN A 372 -13.69 8.26 12.55
C ASN A 372 -13.49 7.06 11.62
N LEU A 373 -12.48 7.16 10.75
CA LEU A 373 -12.28 6.23 9.65
C LEU A 373 -11.98 4.79 10.15
N PRO A 374 -12.62 3.76 9.57
CA PRO A 374 -12.32 2.37 9.91
C PRO A 374 -10.87 2.07 9.52
N THR A 375 -10.03 1.84 10.53
CA THR A 375 -8.58 1.71 10.35
C THR A 375 -8.02 0.59 11.23
N ILE A 376 -7.24 -0.29 10.62
CA ILE A 376 -6.52 -1.36 11.31
C ILE A 376 -5.07 -1.37 10.81
N LEU A 377 -4.12 -1.19 11.73
CA LEU A 377 -2.70 -1.42 11.49
C LEU A 377 -2.33 -2.82 11.97
N ALA A 378 -1.56 -3.57 11.19
CA ALA A 378 -1.13 -4.93 11.54
C ALA A 378 0.34 -5.18 11.18
N GLY A 379 0.96 -6.12 11.89
CA GLY A 379 2.31 -6.60 11.61
C GLY A 379 3.43 -5.58 11.83
N GLY A 380 4.64 -5.89 11.38
CA GLY A 380 5.77 -4.98 11.50
C GLY A 380 6.35 -4.91 12.92
N LYS A 381 6.19 -5.96 13.75
CA LYS A 381 6.84 -6.02 15.07
C LYS A 381 8.35 -5.84 15.00
N ALA A 382 9.00 -6.43 13.99
CA ALA A 382 10.43 -6.23 13.74
C ALA A 382 10.76 -4.82 13.22
N LEU A 383 9.74 -4.04 12.84
CA LEU A 383 9.86 -2.62 12.49
C LEU A 383 9.64 -1.71 13.72
N GLY A 384 9.31 -2.27 14.89
CA GLY A 384 9.15 -1.54 16.14
C GLY A 384 7.70 -1.16 16.48
N TYR A 385 6.70 -1.84 15.92
CA TYR A 385 5.31 -1.66 16.32
C TYR A 385 4.96 -2.39 17.61
N LYS A 386 4.12 -1.74 18.42
CA LYS A 386 3.49 -2.29 19.62
C LYS A 386 1.99 -2.46 19.39
N HIS A 387 1.57 -3.72 19.27
CA HIS A 387 0.19 -4.13 19.03
C HIS A 387 -0.53 -4.61 20.29
N GLY A 388 -1.78 -5.02 20.15
CA GLY A 388 -2.59 -5.58 21.24
C GLY A 388 -3.47 -4.56 21.96
N THR A 389 -3.56 -3.33 21.46
CA THR A 389 -4.38 -2.26 22.03
C THR A 389 -5.24 -1.61 20.96
N HIS A 390 -6.46 -1.20 21.30
CA HIS A 390 -7.25 -0.26 20.52
C HIS A 390 -6.81 1.16 20.87
N VAL A 391 -6.37 1.93 19.87
CA VAL A 391 -6.05 3.35 20.01
C VAL A 391 -7.27 4.15 19.59
N ASP A 392 -7.79 4.98 20.49
CA ASP A 392 -8.99 5.76 20.23
C ASP A 392 -8.74 7.23 20.53
N PHE A 393 -8.89 8.08 19.51
CA PHE A 393 -8.74 9.52 19.64
C PHE A 393 -10.05 10.25 20.00
N ASN A 394 -11.21 9.60 19.84
CA ASN A 394 -12.50 10.20 20.19
C ASN A 394 -12.82 10.01 21.68
N LEU A 395 -12.63 8.80 22.22
CA LEU A 395 -13.00 8.44 23.60
C LEU A 395 -12.46 9.42 24.66
N PRO A 396 -11.20 9.89 24.59
CA PRO A 396 -10.70 10.89 25.54
C PRO A 396 -11.50 12.22 25.55
N LYS A 397 -12.27 12.51 24.50
CA LYS A 397 -13.07 13.74 24.35
C LYS A 397 -14.55 13.52 24.62
N ILE A 398 -15.11 12.38 24.19
CA ILE A 398 -16.56 12.08 24.32
C ILE A 398 -16.89 11.24 25.56
N GLY A 399 -15.89 10.62 26.20
CA GLY A 399 -16.04 9.78 27.39
C GLY A 399 -16.60 8.38 27.13
N LYS A 400 -17.64 8.26 26.30
CA LYS A 400 -18.24 6.99 25.88
C LYS A 400 -18.86 7.10 24.49
N TYR A 401 -18.90 5.98 23.78
CA TYR A 401 -19.76 5.87 22.60
C TYR A 401 -21.21 5.59 23.03
N ASP A 402 -22.14 5.95 22.15
CA ASP A 402 -23.54 5.54 22.22
C ASP A 402 -23.99 5.10 20.84
N VAL A 403 -23.71 3.83 20.51
CA VAL A 403 -24.11 3.23 19.22
C VAL A 403 -25.61 2.93 19.16
N SER A 404 -26.32 3.00 20.28
CA SER A 404 -27.78 2.84 20.32
C SER A 404 -28.50 4.09 19.79
N ASN A 405 -27.88 5.26 19.92
CA ASN A 405 -28.30 6.49 19.30
C ASN A 405 -27.57 6.72 17.97
N ALA A 406 -28.10 6.12 16.91
CA ALA A 406 -27.51 6.17 15.57
C ALA A 406 -27.23 7.60 15.09
N THR A 407 -28.15 8.54 15.33
CA THR A 407 -28.00 9.94 14.89
C THR A 407 -26.78 10.62 15.50
N GLU A 408 -26.57 10.48 16.82
CA GLU A 408 -25.39 11.06 17.48
C GLU A 408 -24.11 10.32 17.05
N HIS A 409 -24.17 9.00 16.91
CA HIS A 409 -23.03 8.22 16.41
C HIS A 409 -22.62 8.60 14.98
N TYR A 410 -23.57 8.90 14.08
CA TYR A 410 -23.22 9.34 12.73
C TYR A 410 -22.54 10.72 12.69
N LYS A 411 -22.77 11.59 13.69
CA LYS A 411 -22.09 12.89 13.76
C LYS A 411 -20.59 12.76 13.93
N ILE A 412 -20.12 11.84 14.77
CA ILE A 412 -18.68 11.59 14.97
C ILE A 412 -18.02 10.94 13.74
N CYS A 413 -18.81 10.25 12.91
CA CYS A 413 -18.35 9.69 11.64
C CYS A 413 -18.30 10.74 10.52
N SER A 414 -19.01 11.86 10.70
CA SER A 414 -19.08 12.95 9.73
C SER A 414 -18.15 14.11 10.06
N ARG A 415 -17.87 14.32 11.36
CA ARG A 415 -17.03 15.42 11.86
C ARG A 415 -16.01 14.87 12.85
N PRO A 416 -14.72 15.23 12.71
CA PRO A 416 -13.70 14.76 13.63
C PRO A 416 -13.97 15.30 15.03
N VAL A 417 -13.88 14.41 16.03
CA VAL A 417 -13.93 14.78 17.45
C VAL A 417 -12.61 15.41 17.88
N ASP A 418 -11.50 14.86 17.38
CA ASP A 418 -10.16 15.39 17.61
C ASP A 418 -9.55 15.82 16.26
N SER A 419 -9.31 17.13 16.10
CA SER A 419 -8.71 17.70 14.88
C SER A 419 -7.26 17.27 14.63
N ASP A 420 -6.60 16.76 15.66
CA ASP A 420 -5.21 16.32 15.60
C ASP A 420 -5.09 14.83 15.26
N ALA A 421 -6.19 14.08 15.29
CA ALA A 421 -6.26 12.67 14.91
C ALA A 421 -6.27 12.49 13.38
N ARG A 422 -5.13 12.77 12.75
CA ARG A 422 -5.00 12.77 11.27
C ARG A 422 -4.46 11.45 10.75
N VAL A 423 -4.99 10.95 9.63
CA VAL A 423 -4.44 9.78 8.93
C VAL A 423 -2.98 10.03 8.52
N SER A 424 -2.63 11.26 8.15
CA SER A 424 -1.24 11.61 7.83
C SER A 424 -0.26 11.42 8.98
N ASN A 425 -0.71 11.46 10.25
CA ASN A 425 0.14 11.08 11.40
C ASN A 425 0.48 9.59 11.38
N LEU A 426 -0.50 8.76 11.06
CA LEU A 426 -0.31 7.31 10.90
C LEU A 426 0.61 7.02 9.72
N LEU A 427 0.38 7.66 8.57
CA LEU A 427 1.22 7.49 7.38
C LEU A 427 2.65 7.96 7.64
N LEU A 428 2.86 9.11 8.30
CA LEU A 428 4.19 9.56 8.73
C LEU A 428 4.88 8.51 9.62
N THR A 429 4.15 7.94 10.58
CA THR A 429 4.67 6.87 11.44
C THR A 429 5.13 5.68 10.59
N MET A 430 4.30 5.23 9.65
CA MET A 430 4.61 4.12 8.74
C MET A 430 5.82 4.39 7.86
N LEU A 431 5.95 5.60 7.30
CA LEU A 431 7.11 6.03 6.52
C LEU A 431 8.41 5.90 7.33
N GLN A 432 8.41 6.39 8.57
CA GLN A 432 9.58 6.35 9.44
C GLN A 432 9.96 4.94 9.90
N ARG A 433 9.01 3.99 9.97
CA ARG A 433 9.30 2.58 10.30
C ARG A 433 10.03 1.82 9.19
N VAL A 434 10.02 2.35 7.97
CA VAL A 434 10.65 1.74 6.80
C VAL A 434 11.72 2.63 6.16
N ASP A 435 12.40 3.41 7.01
CA ASP A 435 13.60 4.20 6.69
C ASP A 435 13.38 5.39 5.75
N VAL A 436 12.13 5.80 5.52
CA VAL A 436 11.87 7.07 4.83
C VAL A 436 12.23 8.22 5.78
N LYS A 437 13.27 8.97 5.40
CA LYS A 437 13.77 10.11 6.18
C LYS A 437 12.88 11.33 5.96
N THR A 438 11.83 11.44 6.74
CA THR A 438 10.96 12.63 6.76
C THR A 438 10.39 12.88 8.15
N ASP A 439 10.28 14.16 8.51
CA ASP A 439 9.66 14.62 9.76
C ASP A 439 8.20 15.06 9.56
N VAL A 440 7.78 15.25 8.30
CA VAL A 440 6.44 15.67 7.91
C VAL A 440 5.98 14.89 6.70
N PHE A 441 4.71 14.50 6.69
CA PHE A 441 4.02 14.01 5.52
C PHE A 441 2.68 14.76 5.41
N GLN A 442 2.57 15.62 4.41
CA GLN A 442 1.33 16.36 4.13
C GLN A 442 0.91 17.22 5.32
N ASP A 443 -0.31 17.02 5.82
CA ASP A 443 -0.86 17.69 6.98
C ASP A 443 -0.60 16.94 8.30
N SER A 444 0.35 16.00 8.33
CA SER A 444 0.77 15.33 9.58
C SER A 444 1.27 16.35 10.60
N LEU A 445 0.87 16.18 11.86
CA LEU A 445 1.36 16.96 12.99
C LEU A 445 2.54 16.28 13.69
N LYS A 446 2.45 14.95 13.86
CA LYS A 446 3.46 14.12 14.54
C LYS A 446 3.21 12.63 14.31
N PRO A 447 4.22 11.76 14.47
CA PRO A 447 4.00 10.32 14.54
C PRO A 447 3.09 9.92 15.71
N ILE A 448 2.37 8.80 15.56
CA ILE A 448 1.52 8.23 16.61
C ILE A 448 2.39 7.40 17.56
N SER A 449 2.77 7.99 18.69
CA SER A 449 3.65 7.32 19.67
C SER A 449 3.00 6.12 20.35
N GLN A 450 1.66 6.04 20.40
CA GLN A 450 0.92 4.97 21.09
C GLN A 450 1.07 3.59 20.44
N ILE A 451 1.49 3.54 19.17
CA ILE A 451 1.60 2.30 18.39
C ILE A 451 3.05 1.86 18.17
N VAL A 452 4.04 2.63 18.64
CA VAL A 452 5.47 2.31 18.51
C VAL A 452 6.06 1.94 19.87
N ALA A 453 7.05 1.05 19.87
CA ALA A 453 7.73 0.56 21.06
C ALA A 453 8.77 1.55 21.62
#